data_AF-A0A9D7H8R7-F1
#
_entry.id   AF-A0A9D7H8R7-F1
#
_cell.length_a   1.000
_cell.length_b   1.000
_cell.length_c   1.000
_cell.angle_alpha   90.00
_cell.angle_beta   90.00
_cell.angle_gamma   90.00
#
_symmetry.space_group_name_H-M   'P 1'
#
loop_
_entity.id
_entity.type
_entity.pdbx_description
1 polymer ?
#
loop_
_entity_poly.entity_id
_entity_poly.type
_entity_poly.pdbx_seq_one_letter_code
_entity_poly.pdbx_strand_id
1 'polypeptide(L)'
;MSREESKRTPTINDVARLAGVSKKTVSRVLNKSPFVREETRSKVSGLMQELGYTPDPQARSLAFRRSNKQADIEIMSKPQDATAVLTLSPVIPVVTIDNAADAVPLARVLLASGVRTIEITLRTPAALDAIRAVASDAPEMIVGAGTVLSEKDLNAAIEAGAKYALSPGGTPKLMKAARKASIPFVPGVATSSEIMRGLDLGYTCFKFFPAEQLGGVAGLKGIGAPLAAARFCPTGSITPEKVPAYLALKNVLCVGGSWIAPAEYIRAGDWASIEAAAKRAVALKPVA
;
A
#
# COMPACT_ATOMS: atom_id res chain seq x y z
N MET A 1 -51.88 28.08 9.89
CA MET A 1 -51.13 27.10 10.70
C MET A 1 -51.06 25.85 9.85
N SER A 2 -49.92 25.38 9.35
CA SER A 2 -48.70 24.99 10.05
C SER A 2 -47.48 25.11 9.12
N ARG A 3 -46.33 25.52 9.67
CA ARG A 3 -45.02 25.40 8.99
C ARG A 3 -44.64 23.93 8.96
N GLU A 4 -44.39 23.37 7.77
CA GLU A 4 -43.66 22.11 7.63
C GLU A 4 -42.24 22.29 8.18
N GLU A 5 -41.95 21.62 9.29
CA GLU A 5 -40.60 21.52 9.84
C GLU A 5 -39.72 20.74 8.87
N SER A 6 -38.75 21.42 8.25
CA SER A 6 -37.65 20.79 7.52
C SER A 6 -36.88 19.87 8.48
N LYS A 7 -37.14 18.55 8.41
CA LYS A 7 -36.42 17.54 9.20
C LYS A 7 -34.95 17.50 8.75
N ARG A 8 -34.07 18.03 9.58
CA ARG A 8 -32.61 17.97 9.42
C ARG A 8 -32.14 16.52 9.32
N THR A 9 -31.35 16.19 8.30
CA THR A 9 -30.70 14.87 8.15
C THR A 9 -29.80 14.58 9.36
N PRO A 10 -29.98 13.45 10.05
CA PRO A 10 -29.15 13.08 11.21
C PRO A 10 -27.66 12.97 10.85
N THR A 11 -26.80 13.34 11.79
CA THR A 11 -25.34 13.30 11.61
C THR A 11 -24.68 12.28 12.54
N ILE A 12 -23.42 11.94 12.28
CA ILE A 12 -22.62 11.08 13.17
C ILE A 12 -22.53 11.65 14.61
N ASN A 13 -22.64 12.97 14.77
CA ASN A 13 -22.63 13.61 16.08
C ASN A 13 -23.95 13.37 16.83
N ASP A 14 -25.07 13.26 16.11
CA ASP A 14 -26.37 12.94 16.71
C ASP A 14 -26.39 11.51 17.23
N VAL A 15 -25.87 10.57 16.44
CA VAL A 15 -25.67 9.18 16.87
C VAL A 15 -24.77 9.12 18.10
N ALA A 16 -23.64 9.83 18.09
CA ALA A 16 -22.68 9.85 19.20
C ALA A 16 -23.30 10.39 20.51
N ARG A 17 -24.03 11.51 20.40
CA ARG A 17 -24.73 12.15 21.52
C ARG A 17 -25.79 11.23 22.12
N LEU A 18 -26.63 10.60 21.30
CA LEU A 18 -27.69 9.69 21.76
C LEU A 18 -27.14 8.38 22.33
N ALA A 19 -26.04 7.88 21.75
CA ALA A 19 -25.36 6.69 22.25
C ALA A 19 -24.59 6.95 23.57
N GLY A 20 -24.31 8.22 23.91
CA GLY A 20 -23.48 8.59 25.05
C GLY A 20 -21.99 8.26 24.83
N VAL A 21 -21.53 8.29 23.57
CA VAL A 21 -20.15 7.94 23.21
C VAL A 21 -19.50 9.05 22.38
N SER A 22 -18.17 9.00 22.24
CA SER A 22 -17.48 9.93 21.35
C SER A 22 -17.80 9.66 19.87
N LYS A 23 -17.73 10.71 19.03
CA LYS A 23 -17.76 10.58 17.55
C LYS A 23 -16.74 9.53 17.05
N LYS A 24 -15.58 9.43 17.70
CA LYS A 24 -14.53 8.45 17.38
C LYS A 24 -14.99 7.01 17.63
N THR A 25 -15.77 6.78 18.69
CA THR A 25 -16.37 5.47 19.00
C THR A 25 -17.40 5.07 17.94
N VAL A 26 -18.28 5.99 17.53
CA VAL A 26 -19.23 5.74 16.43
C VAL A 26 -18.49 5.44 15.13
N SER A 27 -17.43 6.19 14.82
CA SER A 27 -16.56 5.92 13.67
C SER A 27 -15.92 4.53 13.75
N ARG A 28 -15.45 4.08 14.92
CA ARG A 28 -14.90 2.73 15.11
C ARG A 28 -15.94 1.63 14.89
N VAL A 29 -17.20 1.86 15.31
CA VAL A 29 -18.32 0.94 15.01
C VAL A 29 -18.55 0.85 13.51
N LEU A 30 -18.64 1.99 12.82
CA LEU A 30 -18.80 2.07 11.36
C LEU A 30 -17.66 1.40 10.58
N ASN A 31 -16.44 1.41 11.14
CA ASN A 31 -15.26 0.77 10.57
C ASN A 31 -15.07 -0.68 11.04
N LYS A 32 -16.08 -1.28 11.69
CA LYS A 32 -16.02 -2.66 12.22
C LYS A 32 -14.79 -2.94 13.08
N SER A 33 -14.30 -1.94 13.81
CA SER A 33 -13.12 -2.07 14.67
C SER A 33 -13.35 -3.14 15.74
N PRO A 34 -12.42 -4.08 15.95
CA PRO A 34 -12.55 -5.13 16.95
C PRO A 34 -12.44 -4.60 18.39
N PHE A 35 -11.92 -3.38 18.56
CA PHE A 35 -11.69 -2.74 19.87
C PHE A 35 -12.94 -2.04 20.45
N VAL A 36 -14.12 -2.27 19.88
CA VAL A 36 -15.38 -1.76 20.40
C VAL A 36 -16.16 -2.92 21.02
N ARG A 37 -16.54 -2.78 22.29
CA ARG A 37 -17.36 -3.75 23.02
C ARG A 37 -18.69 -3.98 22.27
N GLU A 38 -19.16 -5.23 22.27
CA GLU A 38 -20.32 -5.62 21.50
C GLU A 38 -21.62 -4.94 21.95
N GLU A 39 -21.73 -4.65 23.24
CA GLU A 39 -22.81 -3.83 23.81
C GLU A 39 -22.83 -2.42 23.20
N THR A 40 -21.67 -1.77 23.12
CA THR A 40 -21.55 -0.42 22.52
C THR A 40 -21.80 -0.46 21.01
N ARG A 41 -21.38 -1.54 20.33
CA ARG A 41 -21.66 -1.75 18.91
C ARG A 41 -23.16 -1.87 18.66
N SER A 42 -23.84 -2.72 19.43
CA SER A 42 -25.29 -2.94 19.34
C SER A 42 -26.06 -1.65 19.58
N LYS A 43 -25.69 -0.89 20.61
CA LYS A 43 -26.30 0.41 20.94
C LYS A 43 -26.15 1.43 19.80
N VAL A 44 -24.95 1.57 19.25
CA VAL A 44 -24.68 2.51 18.15
C VAL A 44 -25.40 2.08 16.87
N SER A 45 -25.36 0.80 16.51
CA SER A 45 -26.03 0.28 15.32
C SER A 45 -27.56 0.44 15.39
N GLY A 46 -28.16 0.17 16.55
CA GLY A 46 -29.60 0.37 16.77
C GLY A 46 -30.01 1.84 16.58
N LEU A 47 -29.26 2.77 17.17
CA LEU A 47 -29.51 4.21 17.02
C LEU A 47 -29.33 4.70 15.58
N MET A 48 -28.39 4.13 14.82
CA MET A 48 -28.24 4.47 13.41
C MET A 48 -29.46 4.03 12.58
N GLN A 49 -30.02 2.84 12.87
CA GLN A 49 -31.24 2.36 12.21
C GLN A 49 -32.44 3.22 12.58
N GLU A 50 -32.61 3.55 13.85
CA GLU A 50 -33.70 4.39 14.35
C GLU A 50 -33.67 5.80 13.74
N LEU A 51 -32.48 6.38 13.60
CA LEU A 51 -32.29 7.70 13.00
C LEU A 51 -32.27 7.68 11.47
N GLY A 52 -32.28 6.51 10.82
CA GLY A 52 -32.03 6.41 9.38
C GLY A 52 -30.68 7.01 8.96
N TYR A 53 -29.69 7.01 9.86
CA TYR A 53 -28.36 7.53 9.58
C TYR A 53 -27.57 6.53 8.74
N THR A 54 -27.27 6.92 7.50
CA THR A 54 -26.32 6.22 6.63
C THR A 54 -25.09 7.10 6.43
N PRO A 55 -23.86 6.57 6.62
CA PRO A 55 -22.66 7.33 6.35
C PRO A 55 -22.60 7.75 4.87
N ASP A 56 -22.57 9.05 4.61
CA ASP A 56 -22.38 9.59 3.27
C ASP A 56 -20.97 9.23 2.76
N PRO A 57 -20.85 8.44 1.67
CA PRO A 57 -19.56 8.07 1.08
C PRO A 57 -18.71 9.29 0.67
N GLN A 58 -19.35 10.36 0.20
CA GLN A 58 -18.67 11.57 -0.26
C GLN A 58 -18.17 12.42 0.92
N ALA A 59 -18.98 12.59 1.97
CA ALA A 59 -18.53 13.25 3.20
C ALA A 59 -17.39 12.49 3.91
N ARG A 60 -17.37 11.15 3.81
CA ARG A 60 -16.29 10.29 4.35
C ARG A 60 -14.98 10.52 3.60
N SER A 61 -15.04 10.59 2.26
CA SER A 61 -13.92 10.97 1.41
C SER A 61 -13.43 12.40 1.70
N LEU A 62 -14.34 13.37 1.84
CA LEU A 62 -14.01 14.77 2.13
C LEU A 62 -13.39 14.99 3.52
N ALA A 63 -13.92 14.34 4.56
CA ALA A 63 -13.39 14.46 5.91
C ALA A 63 -11.96 13.92 6.01
N PHE A 64 -11.64 12.88 5.24
CA PHE A 64 -10.28 12.38 5.10
C PHE A 64 -9.42 13.31 4.24
N ARG A 65 -9.92 13.83 3.11
CA ARG A 65 -9.24 14.85 2.28
C ARG A 65 -8.82 16.10 3.08
N ARG A 66 -9.64 16.55 4.03
CA ARG A 66 -9.35 17.72 4.87
C ARG A 66 -8.15 17.52 5.81
N SER A 67 -7.89 16.30 6.25
CA SER A 67 -6.67 15.94 7.00
C SER A 67 -5.48 15.58 6.09
N ASN A 68 -5.69 15.52 4.77
CA ASN A 68 -4.81 14.81 3.85
C ASN A 68 -4.53 15.63 2.59
N LYS A 69 -3.95 16.82 2.76
CA LYS A 69 -3.37 17.64 1.67
C LYS A 69 -2.26 16.90 0.86
N GLN A 70 -1.91 15.67 1.24
CA GLN A 70 -0.85 14.86 0.62
C GLN A 70 -1.39 13.64 -0.14
N ALA A 71 -2.70 13.34 -0.14
CA ALA A 71 -3.23 12.13 -0.76
C ALA A 71 -3.61 12.26 -2.24
N ASP A 72 -3.62 13.48 -2.77
CA ASP A 72 -3.54 13.69 -4.22
C ASP A 72 -2.06 13.64 -4.62
N ILE A 73 -1.42 12.47 -4.46
CA ILE A 73 -0.26 12.21 -5.31
C ILE A 73 -0.89 11.97 -6.68
N GLU A 74 -0.98 13.02 -7.47
CA GLU A 74 -0.88 12.86 -8.91
C GLU A 74 0.40 12.05 -9.13
N ILE A 75 0.26 10.73 -9.32
CA ILE A 75 1.32 9.91 -9.88
C ILE A 75 1.40 10.31 -11.37
N MET A 76 1.74 11.58 -11.61
CA MET A 76 2.05 12.18 -12.90
C MET A 76 3.57 12.27 -13.04
N SER A 77 4.26 11.23 -12.56
CA SER A 77 5.66 11.01 -12.89
C SER A 77 5.74 10.21 -14.18
N LYS A 78 6.81 10.42 -14.94
CA LYS A 78 7.12 9.55 -16.09
C LYS A 78 7.19 8.10 -15.57
N PRO A 79 6.80 7.07 -16.34
CA PRO A 79 6.82 5.67 -15.88
C PRO A 79 8.16 5.19 -15.31
N GLN A 80 9.25 5.87 -15.68
CA GLN A 80 10.61 5.58 -15.27
C GLN A 80 10.99 6.19 -13.90
N ASP A 81 10.17 7.08 -13.35
CA ASP A 81 10.33 7.69 -12.03
C ASP A 81 9.25 7.19 -11.08
N ALA A 82 9.66 6.31 -10.16
CA ALA A 82 8.81 5.73 -9.13
C ALA A 82 9.04 6.35 -7.74
N THR A 83 9.75 7.48 -7.65
CA THR A 83 10.13 8.10 -6.38
C THR A 83 8.92 8.38 -5.48
N ALA A 84 7.83 8.90 -6.07
CA ALA A 84 6.59 9.19 -5.34
C ALA A 84 6.00 7.95 -4.67
N VAL A 85 6.06 6.79 -5.33
CA VAL A 85 5.55 5.52 -4.80
C VAL A 85 6.48 4.95 -3.74
N LEU A 86 7.80 4.94 -4.02
CA LEU A 86 8.80 4.35 -3.11
C LEU A 86 9.03 5.18 -1.84
N THR A 87 8.52 6.40 -1.77
CA THR A 87 8.61 7.26 -0.57
C THR A 87 7.32 7.29 0.26
N LEU A 88 6.29 6.55 -0.14
CA LEU A 88 5.01 6.48 0.57
C LEU A 88 5.12 5.87 1.97
N SER A 89 6.02 4.90 2.12
CA SER A 89 6.20 4.07 3.30
C SER A 89 7.67 3.61 3.39
N PRO A 90 8.26 3.52 4.59
CA PRO A 90 9.60 2.94 4.78
C PRO A 90 9.70 1.49 4.32
N VAL A 91 8.56 0.77 4.35
CA VAL A 91 8.46 -0.63 3.92
C VAL A 91 7.26 -0.81 3.00
N ILE A 92 7.47 -1.44 1.85
CA ILE A 92 6.41 -1.94 0.96
C ILE A 92 6.10 -3.38 1.37
N PRO A 93 4.88 -3.69 1.83
CA PRO A 93 4.44 -5.07 2.04
C PRO A 93 4.43 -5.81 0.70
N VAL A 94 5.19 -6.89 0.62
CA VAL A 94 5.23 -7.79 -0.55
C VAL A 94 4.37 -9.00 -0.22
N VAL A 95 3.22 -9.14 -0.88
CA VAL A 95 2.21 -10.12 -0.49
C VAL A 95 1.94 -11.14 -1.58
N THR A 96 1.71 -12.38 -1.14
CA THR A 96 1.19 -13.46 -1.98
C THR A 96 -0.22 -13.74 -1.48
N ILE A 97 -1.21 -13.66 -2.38
CA ILE A 97 -2.62 -13.84 -2.05
C ILE A 97 -3.14 -15.06 -2.78
N ASP A 98 -3.54 -16.10 -2.04
CA ASP A 98 -4.07 -17.35 -2.61
C ASP A 98 -5.56 -17.22 -2.96
N ASN A 99 -6.31 -16.37 -2.24
CA ASN A 99 -7.72 -16.10 -2.45
C ASN A 99 -7.99 -14.59 -2.52
N ALA A 100 -8.59 -14.11 -3.61
CA ALA A 100 -8.86 -12.70 -3.83
C ALA A 100 -9.77 -12.07 -2.75
N ALA A 101 -10.60 -12.87 -2.08
CA ALA A 101 -11.47 -12.42 -0.99
C ALA A 101 -10.69 -11.83 0.21
N ASP A 102 -9.43 -12.24 0.40
CA ASP A 102 -8.58 -11.79 1.51
C ASP A 102 -7.94 -10.42 1.24
N ALA A 103 -7.96 -9.95 -0.01
CA ALA A 103 -7.22 -8.77 -0.44
C ALA A 103 -7.76 -7.47 0.16
N VAL A 104 -9.08 -7.28 0.18
CA VAL A 104 -9.72 -6.07 0.73
C VAL A 104 -9.62 -6.01 2.26
N PRO A 105 -9.88 -7.10 3.02
CA PRO A 105 -9.61 -7.14 4.46
C PRO A 105 -8.14 -6.78 4.77
N LEU A 106 -7.19 -7.39 4.07
CA LEU A 106 -5.76 -7.10 4.23
C LEU A 106 -5.45 -5.62 3.98
N ALA A 107 -5.92 -5.06 2.86
CA ALA A 107 -5.71 -3.66 2.51
C ALA A 107 -6.24 -2.72 3.60
N ARG A 108 -7.41 -3.00 4.16
CA ARG A 108 -8.01 -2.19 5.24
C ARG A 108 -7.22 -2.27 6.55
N VAL A 109 -6.69 -3.44 6.90
CA VAL A 109 -5.80 -3.61 8.06
C VAL A 109 -4.52 -2.79 7.87
N LEU A 110 -3.89 -2.88 6.70
CA LEU A 110 -2.69 -2.10 6.37
C LEU A 110 -2.95 -0.59 6.44
N LEU A 111 -4.06 -0.11 5.84
CA LEU A 111 -4.47 1.29 5.91
C LEU A 111 -4.68 1.76 7.35
N ALA A 112 -5.36 0.96 8.18
CA ALA A 112 -5.60 1.28 9.58
C ALA A 112 -4.30 1.36 10.40
N SER A 113 -3.26 0.63 9.98
CA SER A 113 -1.91 0.68 10.56
C SER A 113 -1.03 1.81 10.02
N GLY A 114 -1.51 2.59 9.04
CA GLY A 114 -0.77 3.69 8.42
C GLY A 114 0.07 3.29 7.19
N VAL A 115 -0.03 2.04 6.73
CA VAL A 115 0.59 1.59 5.48
C VAL A 115 -0.32 1.96 4.31
N ARG A 116 0.22 2.70 3.35
CA ARG A 116 -0.54 3.26 2.21
C ARG A 116 -0.31 2.55 0.88
N THR A 117 0.62 1.60 0.85
CA THR A 117 1.06 0.92 -0.37
C THR A 117 1.14 -0.59 -0.14
N ILE A 118 0.86 -1.38 -1.16
CA ILE A 118 0.92 -2.85 -1.11
C ILE A 118 1.35 -3.41 -2.48
N GLU A 119 2.37 -4.26 -2.50
CA GLU A 119 2.82 -4.99 -3.70
C GLU A 119 2.19 -6.40 -3.69
N ILE A 120 1.14 -6.61 -4.50
CA ILE A 120 0.54 -7.95 -4.70
C ILE A 120 1.33 -8.66 -5.79
N THR A 121 1.96 -9.78 -5.45
CA THR A 121 2.78 -10.54 -6.40
C THR A 121 1.92 -11.37 -7.35
N LEU A 122 2.25 -11.34 -8.65
CA LEU A 122 1.62 -12.15 -9.70
C LEU A 122 2.12 -13.61 -9.68
N ARG A 123 2.07 -14.24 -8.49
CA ARG A 123 2.54 -15.61 -8.25
C ARG A 123 1.41 -16.61 -8.05
N THR A 124 0.17 -16.13 -8.04
CA THR A 124 -1.04 -16.93 -7.86
C THR A 124 -2.07 -16.57 -8.92
N PRO A 125 -2.98 -17.50 -9.29
CA PRO A 125 -4.09 -17.19 -10.19
C PRO A 125 -5.00 -16.06 -9.67
N ALA A 126 -5.11 -15.91 -8.34
CA ALA A 126 -5.95 -14.91 -7.70
C ALA A 126 -5.37 -13.48 -7.70
N ALA A 127 -4.12 -13.29 -8.11
CA ALA A 127 -3.42 -12.01 -7.91
C ALA A 127 -4.06 -10.83 -8.64
N LEU A 128 -4.48 -11.00 -9.90
CA LEU A 128 -5.13 -9.93 -10.66
C LEU A 128 -6.51 -9.57 -10.10
N ASP A 129 -7.27 -10.58 -9.65
CA ASP A 129 -8.57 -10.36 -9.01
C ASP A 129 -8.41 -9.68 -7.64
N ALA A 130 -7.37 -10.02 -6.89
CA ALA A 130 -7.01 -9.35 -5.66
C ALA A 130 -6.66 -7.87 -5.89
N ILE A 131 -5.86 -7.57 -6.92
CA ILE A 131 -5.55 -6.18 -7.31
C ILE A 131 -6.83 -5.41 -7.64
N ARG A 132 -7.71 -6.02 -8.45
CA ARG A 132 -8.99 -5.41 -8.85
C ARG A 132 -9.91 -5.14 -7.67
N ALA A 133 -10.02 -6.10 -6.75
CA ALA A 133 -10.82 -5.95 -5.54
C ALA A 133 -10.29 -4.80 -4.66
N VAL A 134 -8.97 -4.71 -4.45
CA VAL A 134 -8.37 -3.60 -3.67
C VAL A 134 -8.58 -2.26 -4.37
N ALA A 135 -8.36 -2.20 -5.69
CA ALA A 135 -8.53 -0.96 -6.46
C ALA A 135 -9.98 -0.43 -6.44
N SER A 136 -10.97 -1.34 -6.40
CA SER A 136 -12.40 -1.00 -6.33
C SER A 136 -12.86 -0.66 -4.90
N ASP A 137 -12.54 -1.52 -3.94
CA ASP A 137 -13.23 -1.56 -2.64
C ASP A 137 -12.38 -1.00 -1.47
N ALA A 138 -11.13 -0.65 -1.76
CA ALA A 138 -10.21 0.08 -0.89
C ALA A 138 -9.34 1.05 -1.71
N PRO A 139 -9.94 2.00 -2.48
CA PRO A 139 -9.21 2.89 -3.39
C PRO A 139 -8.19 3.81 -2.71
N GLU A 140 -8.24 3.95 -1.38
CA GLU A 140 -7.25 4.66 -0.57
C GLU A 140 -5.92 3.89 -0.45
N MET A 141 -5.92 2.58 -0.69
CA MET A 141 -4.71 1.76 -0.78
C MET A 141 -4.11 1.90 -2.17
N ILE A 142 -2.86 2.36 -2.24
CA ILE A 142 -2.09 2.41 -3.47
C ILE A 142 -1.60 0.98 -3.75
N VAL A 143 -2.42 0.21 -4.46
CA VAL A 143 -2.09 -1.16 -4.85
C VAL A 143 -1.16 -1.18 -6.06
N GLY A 144 -0.08 -1.96 -5.97
CA GLY A 144 0.81 -2.24 -7.08
C GLY A 144 0.96 -3.73 -7.34
N ALA A 145 1.51 -4.06 -8.51
CA ALA A 145 1.80 -5.43 -8.89
C ALA A 145 3.29 -5.75 -8.72
N GLY A 146 3.59 -6.89 -8.11
CA GLY A 146 4.94 -7.45 -8.02
C GLY A 146 5.09 -8.67 -8.93
N THR A 147 6.32 -9.10 -9.22
CA THR A 147 6.56 -10.26 -10.10
C THR A 147 5.99 -10.06 -11.51
N VAL A 148 6.06 -8.83 -12.03
CA VAL A 148 5.72 -8.53 -13.42
C VAL A 148 6.87 -8.98 -14.32
N LEU A 149 6.71 -10.05 -15.11
CA LEU A 149 7.80 -10.66 -15.89
C LEU A 149 7.78 -10.28 -17.36
N SER A 150 6.65 -9.77 -17.85
CA SER A 150 6.43 -9.46 -19.26
C SER A 150 5.55 -8.22 -19.46
N GLU A 151 5.52 -7.71 -20.69
CA GLU A 151 4.60 -6.64 -21.10
C GLU A 151 3.13 -7.06 -20.92
N LYS A 152 2.83 -8.35 -21.13
CA LYS A 152 1.49 -8.89 -20.89
C LYS A 152 1.09 -8.78 -19.42
N ASP A 153 1.99 -9.15 -18.51
CA ASP A 153 1.74 -9.05 -17.07
C ASP A 153 1.56 -7.60 -16.63
N LEU A 154 2.37 -6.69 -17.19
CA LEU A 154 2.28 -5.26 -16.91
C LEU A 154 0.92 -4.70 -17.35
N ASN A 155 0.49 -5.00 -18.56
CA ASN A 155 -0.80 -4.55 -19.08
C ASN A 155 -1.97 -5.14 -18.28
N ALA A 156 -1.91 -6.43 -17.92
CA ALA A 156 -2.93 -7.07 -17.10
C ALA A 156 -3.02 -6.45 -15.70
N ALA A 157 -1.88 -6.10 -15.10
CA ALA A 157 -1.85 -5.40 -13.81
C ALA A 157 -2.46 -3.99 -13.90
N ILE A 158 -2.14 -3.24 -14.96
CA ILE A 158 -2.73 -1.91 -15.22
C ILE A 158 -4.25 -2.03 -15.38
N GLU A 159 -4.72 -2.99 -16.18
CA GLU A 159 -6.15 -3.25 -16.38
C GLU A 159 -6.86 -3.65 -15.09
N ALA A 160 -6.19 -4.41 -14.21
CA ALA A 160 -6.69 -4.74 -12.87
C ALA A 160 -6.72 -3.52 -11.92
N GLY A 161 -6.10 -2.40 -12.27
CA GLY A 161 -6.13 -1.17 -11.47
C GLY A 161 -4.87 -0.92 -10.63
N ALA A 162 -3.78 -1.65 -10.87
CA ALA A 162 -2.49 -1.37 -10.24
C ALA A 162 -2.04 0.07 -10.53
N LYS A 163 -1.44 0.72 -9.53
CA LYS A 163 -0.93 2.10 -9.59
C LYS A 163 0.57 2.18 -9.80
N TYR A 164 1.26 1.05 -9.64
CA TYR A 164 2.69 0.88 -9.93
C TYR A 164 3.00 -0.61 -10.14
N ALA A 165 4.15 -0.90 -10.71
CA ALA A 165 4.61 -2.27 -10.92
C ALA A 165 6.10 -2.47 -10.58
N LEU A 166 6.42 -3.63 -10.00
CA LEU A 166 7.79 -4.08 -9.74
C LEU A 166 8.05 -5.42 -10.42
N SER A 167 9.25 -5.55 -10.96
CA SER A 167 9.76 -6.81 -11.49
C SER A 167 10.97 -7.28 -10.67
N PRO A 168 11.17 -8.60 -10.48
CA PRO A 168 12.40 -9.14 -9.88
C PRO A 168 13.64 -8.93 -10.76
N GLY A 169 13.46 -8.60 -12.06
CA GLY A 169 14.55 -8.30 -13.00
C GLY A 169 14.17 -7.25 -14.04
N GLY A 170 15.08 -6.88 -14.92
CA GLY A 170 14.83 -5.89 -15.98
C GLY A 170 15.31 -6.38 -17.34
N THR A 171 14.45 -7.06 -18.11
CA THR A 171 14.81 -7.38 -19.51
C THR A 171 14.69 -6.13 -20.39
N PRO A 172 15.54 -5.98 -21.42
CA PRO A 172 15.42 -4.85 -22.35
C PRO A 172 14.02 -4.73 -22.97
N LYS A 173 13.36 -5.85 -23.27
CA LYS A 173 11.99 -5.87 -23.80
C LYS A 173 10.99 -5.27 -22.81
N LEU A 174 10.98 -5.77 -21.57
CA LEU A 174 10.07 -5.30 -20.52
C LEU A 174 10.31 -3.83 -20.19
N MET A 175 11.58 -3.43 -19.99
CA MET A 175 11.91 -2.04 -19.68
C MET A 175 11.51 -1.09 -20.81
N LYS A 176 11.69 -1.47 -22.09
CA LYS A 176 11.23 -0.63 -23.22
C LYS A 176 9.71 -0.52 -23.30
N ALA A 177 8.98 -1.61 -23.04
CA ALA A 177 7.53 -1.59 -23.00
C ALA A 177 7.00 -0.70 -21.85
N ALA A 178 7.55 -0.89 -20.65
CA ALA A 178 7.14 -0.16 -19.46
C ALA A 178 7.38 1.37 -19.54
N ARG A 179 8.28 1.84 -20.40
CA ARG A 179 8.44 3.28 -20.68
C ARG A 179 7.18 3.94 -21.27
N LYS A 180 6.30 3.15 -21.87
CA LYS A 180 5.04 3.60 -22.49
C LYS A 180 3.83 3.32 -21.60
N ALA A 181 4.02 2.69 -20.44
CA ALA A 181 2.94 2.38 -19.52
C ALA A 181 2.32 3.65 -18.92
N SER A 182 1.10 3.53 -18.41
CA SER A 182 0.41 4.62 -17.70
C SER A 182 0.75 4.69 -16.20
N ILE A 183 1.59 3.78 -15.70
CA ILE A 183 1.97 3.69 -14.29
C ILE A 183 3.49 3.57 -14.14
N PRO A 184 4.07 3.99 -13.00
CA PRO A 184 5.47 3.77 -12.70
C PRO A 184 5.86 2.29 -12.68
N PHE A 185 7.04 1.99 -13.22
CA PHE A 185 7.62 0.66 -13.25
C PHE A 185 9.02 0.67 -12.63
N VAL A 186 9.27 -0.27 -11.72
CA VAL A 186 10.55 -0.45 -11.02
C VAL A 186 11.19 -1.77 -11.46
N PRO A 187 12.18 -1.75 -12.37
CA PRO A 187 12.89 -2.95 -12.77
C PRO A 187 13.77 -3.48 -11.64
N GLY A 188 13.89 -4.80 -11.58
CA GLY A 188 14.84 -5.47 -10.70
C GLY A 188 16.26 -5.50 -11.27
N VAL A 189 17.25 -5.35 -10.39
CA VAL A 189 18.68 -5.35 -10.72
C VAL A 189 19.48 -6.05 -9.63
N ALA A 190 20.60 -6.64 -10.03
CA ALA A 190 21.58 -7.28 -9.14
C ALA A 190 23.01 -6.77 -9.37
N THR A 191 23.29 -6.13 -10.51
CA THR A 191 24.64 -5.73 -10.92
C THR A 191 24.71 -4.29 -11.44
N SER A 192 25.92 -3.71 -11.45
CA SER A 192 26.18 -2.37 -12.00
C SER A 192 25.76 -2.27 -13.48
N SER A 193 26.04 -3.29 -14.29
CA SER A 193 25.69 -3.29 -15.72
C SER A 193 24.18 -3.24 -15.96
N GLU A 194 23.38 -3.87 -15.10
CA GLU A 194 21.92 -3.82 -15.20
C GLU A 194 21.37 -2.45 -14.79
N ILE A 195 21.94 -1.85 -13.74
CA ILE A 195 21.60 -0.49 -13.32
C ILE A 195 21.93 0.51 -14.44
N MET A 196 23.11 0.42 -15.04
CA MET A 196 23.52 1.28 -16.15
C MET A 196 22.55 1.19 -17.33
N ARG A 197 22.16 -0.03 -17.75
CA ARG A 197 21.16 -0.22 -18.81
C ARG A 197 19.80 0.39 -18.46
N GLY A 198 19.41 0.33 -17.18
CA GLY A 198 18.20 0.98 -16.70
C GLY A 198 18.29 2.51 -16.77
N LEU A 199 19.42 3.07 -16.33
CA LEU A 199 19.71 4.50 -16.40
C LEU A 199 19.71 5.00 -17.85
N ASP A 200 20.28 4.25 -18.80
CA ASP A 200 20.27 4.56 -20.24
C ASP A 200 18.83 4.64 -20.80
N LEU A 201 17.90 3.92 -20.21
CA LEU A 201 16.47 3.94 -20.55
C LEU A 201 15.67 4.97 -19.74
N GLY A 202 16.33 5.72 -18.85
CA GLY A 202 15.75 6.76 -18.02
C GLY A 202 15.19 6.30 -16.68
N TYR A 203 15.35 5.02 -16.31
CA TYR A 203 14.94 4.53 -14.99
C TYR A 203 15.91 5.02 -13.92
N THR A 204 15.38 5.62 -12.86
CA THR A 204 16.17 6.08 -11.70
C THR A 204 15.89 5.27 -10.44
N CYS A 205 14.77 4.55 -10.40
CA CYS A 205 14.35 3.71 -9.27
C CYS A 205 14.45 2.22 -9.63
N PHE A 206 15.08 1.44 -8.76
CA PHE A 206 15.36 0.03 -8.99
C PHE A 206 14.98 -0.84 -7.79
N LYS A 207 14.55 -2.07 -8.06
CA LYS A 207 14.42 -3.12 -7.05
C LYS A 207 15.76 -3.85 -6.95
N PHE A 208 16.46 -3.73 -5.83
CA PHE A 208 17.68 -4.50 -5.62
C PHE A 208 17.30 -5.88 -5.09
N PHE A 209 17.47 -6.92 -5.90
CA PHE A 209 16.92 -8.25 -5.62
C PHE A 209 17.81 -9.38 -6.16
N PRO A 210 18.04 -10.47 -5.40
CA PRO A 210 17.63 -10.70 -4.00
C PRO A 210 18.64 -10.08 -3.00
N ALA A 211 18.23 -9.04 -2.28
CA ALA A 211 19.14 -8.11 -1.58
C ALA A 211 20.16 -8.78 -0.64
N GLU A 212 19.72 -9.65 0.27
CA GLU A 212 20.62 -10.29 1.24
C GLU A 212 21.64 -11.22 0.57
N GLN A 213 21.22 -11.97 -0.45
CA GLN A 213 22.12 -12.87 -1.19
C GLN A 213 23.12 -12.11 -2.06
N LEU A 214 22.86 -10.84 -2.35
CA LEU A 214 23.77 -9.95 -3.08
C LEU A 214 24.69 -9.13 -2.16
N GLY A 215 24.93 -9.60 -0.94
CA GLY A 215 25.80 -8.95 0.05
C GLY A 215 25.11 -7.86 0.88
N GLY A 216 23.78 -7.76 0.79
CA GLY A 216 22.94 -6.89 1.59
C GLY A 216 23.35 -5.41 1.57
N VAL A 217 23.36 -4.77 2.74
CA VAL A 217 23.73 -3.35 2.89
C VAL A 217 25.13 -3.06 2.33
N ALA A 218 26.11 -3.95 2.58
CA ALA A 218 27.48 -3.76 2.10
C ALA A 218 27.56 -3.88 0.57
N GLY A 219 26.91 -4.89 -0.01
CA GLY A 219 26.83 -5.09 -1.45
C GLY A 219 26.14 -3.91 -2.15
N LEU A 220 25.00 -3.47 -1.63
CA LEU A 220 24.28 -2.32 -2.17
C LEU A 220 25.08 -1.02 -2.04
N LYS A 221 25.77 -0.80 -0.91
CA LYS A 221 26.65 0.36 -0.75
C LYS A 221 27.77 0.35 -1.79
N GLY A 222 28.39 -0.80 -2.04
CA GLY A 222 29.45 -0.95 -3.04
C GLY A 222 28.98 -0.68 -4.47
N ILE A 223 27.85 -1.28 -4.88
CA ILE A 223 27.30 -1.12 -6.23
C ILE A 223 26.69 0.28 -6.43
N GLY A 224 26.02 0.81 -5.40
CA GLY A 224 25.29 2.07 -5.49
C GLY A 224 26.16 3.33 -5.42
N ALA A 225 27.34 3.26 -4.78
CA ALA A 225 28.24 4.41 -4.65
C ALA A 225 28.68 5.03 -6.01
N PRO A 226 29.14 4.26 -7.01
CA PRO A 226 29.50 4.83 -8.33
C PRO A 226 28.29 5.25 -9.17
N LEU A 227 27.08 4.81 -8.81
CA LEU A 227 25.85 5.00 -9.59
C LEU A 227 24.89 5.93 -8.85
N ALA A 228 25.36 7.13 -8.51
CA ALA A 228 24.68 8.08 -7.62
C ALA A 228 23.29 8.55 -8.10
N ALA A 229 22.94 8.37 -9.38
CA ALA A 229 21.60 8.64 -9.91
C ALA A 229 20.58 7.56 -9.54
N ALA A 230 21.03 6.34 -9.22
CA ALA A 230 20.16 5.22 -8.88
C ALA A 230 19.60 5.35 -7.45
N ARG A 231 18.34 4.96 -7.29
CA ARG A 231 17.62 4.83 -6.04
C ARG A 231 17.05 3.42 -5.92
N PHE A 232 16.94 2.90 -4.71
CA PHE A 232 16.69 1.49 -4.50
C PHE A 232 15.51 1.23 -3.56
N CYS A 233 14.77 0.17 -3.89
CA CYS A 233 13.92 -0.60 -3.01
C CYS A 233 14.52 -2.00 -2.83
N PRO A 234 15.42 -2.22 -1.85
CA PRO A 234 16.00 -3.52 -1.57
C PRO A 234 14.91 -4.50 -1.14
N THR A 235 14.89 -5.69 -1.74
CA THR A 235 13.91 -6.73 -1.45
C THR A 235 14.59 -8.10 -1.51
N GLY A 236 14.19 -9.01 -0.63
CA GLY A 236 14.69 -10.39 -0.60
C GLY A 236 15.37 -10.71 0.72
N SER A 237 14.71 -11.53 1.54
CA SER A 237 15.16 -12.01 2.85
C SER A 237 15.48 -10.92 3.90
N ILE A 238 15.01 -9.68 3.70
CA ILE A 238 15.19 -8.60 4.67
C ILE A 238 14.23 -8.82 5.84
N THR A 239 14.78 -8.98 7.04
CA THR A 239 14.02 -9.09 8.29
C THR A 239 13.79 -7.71 8.92
N PRO A 240 12.81 -7.55 9.83
CA PRO A 240 12.55 -6.26 10.48
C PRO A 240 13.79 -5.61 11.11
N GLU A 241 14.67 -6.41 11.69
CA GLU A 241 15.88 -5.96 12.39
C GLU A 241 16.93 -5.39 11.45
N LYS A 242 16.92 -5.79 10.17
CA LYS A 242 17.87 -5.33 9.14
C LYS A 242 17.42 -4.05 8.46
N VAL A 243 16.13 -3.72 8.50
CA VAL A 243 15.57 -2.57 7.79
C VAL A 243 16.26 -1.24 8.14
N PRO A 244 16.56 -0.91 9.40
CA PRO A 244 17.22 0.35 9.74
C PRO A 244 18.57 0.55 9.02
N ALA A 245 19.35 -0.53 8.86
CA ALA A 245 20.65 -0.46 8.19
C ALA A 245 20.53 -0.17 6.69
N TYR A 246 19.48 -0.68 6.03
CA TYR A 246 19.17 -0.32 4.64
C TYR A 246 18.68 1.13 4.53
N LEU A 247 17.75 1.53 5.39
CA LEU A 247 17.17 2.88 5.38
C LEU A 247 18.17 3.98 5.77
N ALA A 248 19.34 3.62 6.30
CA ALA A 248 20.44 4.55 6.54
C ALA A 248 21.26 4.88 5.26
N LEU A 249 21.08 4.12 4.17
CA LEU A 249 21.72 4.42 2.89
C LEU A 249 20.95 5.52 2.16
N LYS A 250 21.63 6.61 1.77
CA LYS A 250 21.02 7.78 1.11
C LYS A 250 20.31 7.48 -0.22
N ASN A 251 20.67 6.38 -0.87
CA ASN A 251 20.08 5.93 -2.13
C ASN A 251 19.00 4.86 -1.94
N VAL A 252 18.58 4.55 -0.70
CA VAL A 252 17.45 3.66 -0.41
C VAL A 252 16.22 4.49 -0.04
N LEU A 253 15.11 4.29 -0.78
CA LEU A 253 13.87 5.03 -0.55
C LEU A 253 12.93 4.29 0.40
N CYS A 254 12.89 2.96 0.28
CA CYS A 254 12.13 2.04 1.11
C CYS A 254 12.74 0.64 1.00
N VAL A 255 12.22 -0.33 1.74
CA VAL A 255 12.53 -1.76 1.55
C VAL A 255 11.26 -2.55 1.21
N GLY A 256 11.39 -3.65 0.46
CA GLY A 256 10.30 -4.60 0.26
C GLY A 256 10.40 -5.75 1.26
N GLY A 257 9.29 -6.10 1.92
CA GLY A 257 9.27 -7.16 2.93
C GLY A 257 7.95 -7.92 2.98
N SER A 258 8.02 -9.25 2.98
CA SER A 258 6.84 -10.13 3.16
C SER A 258 6.45 -10.34 4.61
N TRP A 259 7.35 -10.02 5.56
CA TRP A 259 7.14 -10.21 6.99
C TRP A 259 6.01 -9.36 7.59
N ILE A 260 5.51 -8.35 6.86
CA ILE A 260 4.36 -7.54 7.29
C ILE A 260 3.06 -8.33 7.19
N ALA A 261 2.89 -9.05 6.08
CA ALA A 261 1.70 -9.85 5.81
C ALA A 261 2.12 -11.17 5.15
N PRO A 262 2.70 -12.10 5.92
CA PRO A 262 3.05 -13.44 5.43
C PRO A 262 1.80 -14.17 4.91
N ALA A 263 1.99 -15.02 3.90
CA ALA A 263 0.88 -15.78 3.34
C ALA A 263 0.19 -16.68 4.38
N GLU A 264 0.94 -17.21 5.36
CA GLU A 264 0.33 -17.96 6.47
C GLU A 264 -0.64 -17.13 7.32
N TYR A 265 -0.33 -15.87 7.59
CA TYR A 265 -1.20 -15.00 8.40
C TYR A 265 -2.43 -14.56 7.62
N ILE A 266 -2.28 -14.29 6.32
CA ILE A 266 -3.40 -13.98 5.43
C ILE A 266 -4.37 -15.16 5.39
N ARG A 267 -3.88 -16.38 5.12
CA ARG A 267 -4.72 -17.59 5.07
C ARG A 267 -5.41 -17.90 6.40
N ALA A 268 -4.74 -17.63 7.52
CA ALA A 268 -5.30 -17.84 8.86
C ALA A 268 -6.29 -16.73 9.28
N GLY A 269 -6.39 -15.64 8.52
CA GLY A 269 -7.15 -14.46 8.93
C GLY A 269 -6.57 -13.78 10.18
N ASP A 270 -5.26 -13.91 10.42
CA ASP A 270 -4.56 -13.32 11.57
C ASP A 270 -4.27 -11.83 11.32
N TRP A 271 -5.34 -11.06 11.21
CA TRP A 271 -5.31 -9.63 10.98
C TRP A 271 -4.63 -8.88 12.12
N ALA A 272 -4.66 -9.42 13.34
CA ALA A 272 -4.04 -8.81 14.51
C ALA A 272 -2.51 -8.83 14.42
N SER A 273 -1.91 -9.96 14.04
CA SER A 273 -0.47 -10.06 13.82
C SER A 273 0.00 -9.18 12.66
N ILE A 274 -0.78 -9.11 11.58
CA ILE A 274 -0.51 -8.22 10.43
C ILE A 274 -0.59 -6.75 10.87
N GLU A 275 -1.61 -6.36 11.64
CA GLU A 275 -1.75 -5.00 12.16
C GLU A 275 -0.52 -4.60 13.00
N ALA A 276 -0.07 -5.48 13.90
CA ALA A 276 1.10 -5.26 14.74
C ALA A 276 2.40 -5.14 13.91
N ALA A 277 2.60 -6.02 12.93
CA ALA A 277 3.76 -5.95 12.04
C ALA A 277 3.76 -4.67 11.19
N ALA A 278 2.61 -4.28 10.64
CA ALA A 278 2.45 -3.06 9.86
C ALA A 278 2.75 -1.80 10.69
N LYS A 279 2.28 -1.72 11.95
CA LYS A 279 2.60 -0.60 12.84
C LYS A 279 4.09 -0.50 13.13
N ARG A 280 4.77 -1.63 13.35
CA ARG A 280 6.24 -1.65 13.50
C ARG A 280 6.92 -1.15 12.23
N ALA A 281 6.46 -1.57 11.06
CA ALA A 281 7.02 -1.14 9.78
C ALA A 281 6.91 0.38 9.58
N VAL A 282 5.74 0.97 9.87
CA VAL A 282 5.49 2.42 9.73
C VAL A 282 6.32 3.25 10.72
N ALA A 283 6.68 2.68 11.87
CA ALA A 283 7.52 3.35 12.87
C ALA A 283 9.00 3.48 12.43
N LEU A 284 9.43 2.71 11.43
CA LEU A 284 10.77 2.81 10.84
C LEU A 284 10.86 4.10 10.02
N LYS A 285 12.02 4.77 10.02
CA LYS A 285 12.23 6.00 9.26
C LYS A 285 13.52 5.92 8.46
N PRO A 286 13.52 6.38 7.19
CA PRO A 286 14.76 6.74 6.51
C PRO A 286 15.54 7.77 7.33
N VAL A 287 16.86 7.66 7.32
CA VAL A 287 17.72 8.73 7.86
C VAL A 287 17.62 9.91 6.89
N ALA A 288 17.16 11.06 7.38
CA ALA A 288 17.03 12.29 6.61
C ALA A 288 18.39 12.85 6.16
#